data_AF-D5WME8-F1
#
_entry.id   AF-D5WME8-F1
#
_cell.length_a   1.000
_cell.length_b   1.000
_cell.length_c   1.000
_cell.angle_alpha   90.00
_cell.angle_beta   90.00
_cell.angle_gamma   90.00
#
_symmetry.space_group_name_H-M   'P 1'
#
loop_
_entity.id
_entity.type
_entity.pdbx_description
1 polymer ?
#
loop_
_entity_poly.entity_id
_entity_poly.type
_entity_poly.pdbx_seq_one_letter_code
_entity_poly.pdbx_strand_id
1 'polypeptide(L)'
;MLPIDEIVNVQLNTQPVAPSRRDFGVTLLLTPEAGNVFNDTSTLYIYAAQQSDVEAAFGTNSETARATRRFMAQQPRPKQLMIGRWVKTDRDLPATAAALIGSPVTAPLADFRSVSAGYLTIAFGETVTQLAPLNLTNVTTFADVVSAINGAAGDDPEWSCSFDETGNRFAFTANEPGDGPAFRYVTDDGQAGTYLGSLMKLENGQARTVAGADEVLLEAESVTEAAAAIQDRQPGWYALAVADQLPDDVLQDISDWIQAARGKIFGVTTTNPQHIEFDAGNVIRRLYDKSNYRTVGTYDKTDPYAILSFLARGLSVNFAANNSTLTMKFKTLPTVEADNLTLAEVNKCRRLGLNFYTYFDEVAMVAEGTVIGGRFFDEIHILDWFVDAVQKEVFATLYRSPTKIPLTDFGTPRLIAAVERVCREGRRNGAFAPGVWNGDPFGTLAAGDYLDNGFYVWCDTVDNLSTSDREKRQAPPIQTAVKLGGAVHGVDVIINFDR
;
A
#
# COMPACT_ATOMS: atom_id res chain seq x y z
N MET A 1 -6.76 -33.07 -54.13
CA MET A 1 -7.76 -33.14 -53.03
C MET A 1 -7.92 -31.72 -52.55
N LEU A 2 -9.13 -31.16 -52.61
CA LEU A 2 -9.37 -29.80 -52.11
C LEU A 2 -9.22 -29.80 -50.57
N PRO A 3 -8.56 -28.79 -49.98
CA PRO A 3 -8.38 -28.71 -48.53
C PRO A 3 -9.73 -28.57 -47.80
N ILE A 4 -9.92 -29.24 -46.65
CA ILE A 4 -11.20 -29.22 -45.91
C ILE A 4 -11.51 -27.83 -45.33
N ASP A 5 -10.48 -27.00 -45.19
CA ASP A 5 -10.48 -25.59 -44.79
C ASP A 5 -11.16 -24.67 -45.83
N GLU A 6 -11.37 -25.11 -47.08
CA GLU A 6 -12.23 -24.41 -48.05
C GLU A 6 -13.73 -24.59 -47.73
N ILE A 7 -14.10 -25.62 -46.95
CA ILE A 7 -15.49 -25.93 -46.57
C ILE A 7 -15.75 -25.58 -45.10
N VAL A 8 -14.78 -25.82 -44.20
CA VAL A 8 -14.89 -25.57 -42.75
C VAL A 8 -13.62 -24.92 -42.23
N ASN A 9 -13.69 -23.62 -41.95
CA ASN A 9 -12.59 -22.86 -41.35
C ASN A 9 -12.73 -22.82 -39.82
N VAL A 10 -11.69 -23.20 -39.08
CA VAL A 10 -11.66 -23.21 -37.60
C VAL A 10 -10.66 -22.15 -37.13
N GLN A 11 -11.15 -21.16 -36.40
CA GLN A 11 -10.32 -20.12 -35.79
C GLN A 11 -10.25 -20.28 -34.28
N LEU A 12 -9.03 -20.22 -33.73
CA LEU A 12 -8.77 -20.16 -32.30
C LEU A 12 -8.78 -18.71 -31.84
N ASN A 13 -9.80 -18.34 -31.05
CA ASN A 13 -9.85 -17.04 -30.41
C ASN A 13 -9.03 -17.06 -29.12
N THR A 14 -7.94 -16.29 -29.08
CA THR A 14 -7.17 -16.04 -27.86
C THR A 14 -8.00 -15.16 -26.92
N GLN A 15 -8.36 -15.66 -25.74
CA GLN A 15 -9.06 -14.85 -24.74
C GLN A 15 -8.08 -13.98 -23.95
N PRO A 16 -8.37 -12.70 -23.74
CA PRO A 16 -7.49 -11.83 -22.98
C PRO A 16 -7.60 -12.08 -21.47
N VAL A 17 -6.55 -11.74 -20.73
CA VAL A 17 -6.47 -11.91 -19.27
C VAL A 17 -7.26 -10.81 -18.58
N ALA A 18 -8.19 -11.19 -17.69
CA ALA A 18 -9.00 -10.25 -16.92
C ALA A 18 -8.17 -9.56 -15.81
N PRO A 19 -8.55 -8.32 -15.41
CA PRO A 19 -7.88 -7.62 -14.32
C PRO A 19 -8.02 -8.36 -12.98
N SER A 20 -6.99 -8.29 -12.15
CA SER A 20 -6.98 -8.90 -10.81
C SER A 20 -7.89 -8.14 -9.83
N ARG A 21 -8.45 -8.88 -8.86
CA ARG A 21 -9.23 -8.29 -7.76
C ARG A 21 -8.35 -7.46 -6.83
N ARG A 22 -8.94 -6.43 -6.22
CA ARG A 22 -8.22 -5.50 -5.35
C ARG A 22 -8.01 -6.23 -4.02
N ASP A 23 -6.85 -6.00 -3.43
CA ASP A 23 -6.59 -6.46 -2.08
C ASP A 23 -7.16 -5.44 -1.09
N PHE A 24 -8.13 -5.86 -0.29
CA PHE A 24 -8.72 -5.04 0.77
C PHE A 24 -7.95 -5.14 2.09
N GLY A 25 -6.86 -5.93 2.12
CA GLY A 25 -5.98 -6.10 3.26
C GLY A 25 -4.89 -5.03 3.41
N VAL A 26 -4.67 -4.16 2.42
CA VAL A 26 -3.50 -3.26 2.42
C VAL A 26 -3.79 -1.99 3.21
N THR A 27 -3.06 -1.78 4.30
CA THR A 27 -3.07 -0.51 5.05
C THR A 27 -1.90 0.37 4.63
N LEU A 28 -2.17 1.64 4.35
CA LEU A 28 -1.19 2.71 4.18
C LEU A 28 -0.96 3.38 5.54
N LEU A 29 0.27 3.32 6.05
CA LEU A 29 0.73 4.06 7.21
C LEU A 29 1.62 5.21 6.73
N LEU A 30 1.13 6.45 6.85
CA LEU A 30 1.96 7.62 6.58
C LEU A 30 2.89 7.89 7.76
N THR A 31 4.16 8.18 7.49
CA THR A 31 5.13 8.53 8.52
C THR A 31 5.85 9.84 8.20
N PRO A 32 6.08 10.70 9.21
CA PRO A 32 6.95 11.86 9.07
C PRO A 32 8.45 11.51 9.02
N GLU A 33 8.82 10.29 9.39
CA GLU A 33 10.23 9.88 9.48
C GLU A 33 10.78 9.46 8.11
N ALA A 34 11.94 10.01 7.75
CA ALA A 34 12.64 9.68 6.51
C ALA A 34 13.16 8.23 6.47
N GLY A 35 13.75 7.82 7.60
CA GLY A 35 14.57 6.63 7.67
C GLY A 35 15.71 6.63 6.64
N ASN A 36 16.14 5.42 6.26
CA ASN A 36 17.11 5.18 5.19
C ASN A 36 16.44 5.08 3.81
N VAL A 37 15.11 5.14 3.74
CA VAL A 37 14.33 4.80 2.54
C VAL A 37 13.77 6.01 1.81
N PHE A 38 13.35 7.06 2.53
CA PHE A 38 12.76 8.24 1.93
C PHE A 38 13.78 9.36 1.77
N ASN A 39 14.97 9.06 1.25
CA ASN A 39 16.06 10.04 1.05
C ASN A 39 16.18 10.51 -0.40
N ASP A 40 15.13 10.33 -1.20
CA ASP A 40 15.06 10.77 -2.59
C ASP A 40 13.67 11.37 -2.90
N THR A 41 13.53 12.04 -4.04
CA THR A 41 12.28 12.70 -4.45
C THR A 41 11.23 11.74 -4.99
N SER A 42 11.62 10.55 -5.43
CA SER A 42 10.80 9.59 -6.18
C SER A 42 10.13 8.51 -5.32
N THR A 43 10.73 8.17 -4.18
CA THR A 43 10.28 7.12 -3.28
C THR A 43 9.20 7.67 -2.36
N LEU A 44 7.95 7.38 -2.71
CA LEU A 44 6.77 7.80 -1.94
C LEU A 44 6.32 6.73 -0.94
N TYR A 45 6.64 5.46 -1.18
CA TYR A 45 6.21 4.36 -0.31
C TYR A 45 7.11 3.14 -0.40
N ILE A 46 7.06 2.30 0.62
CA ILE A 46 7.65 0.96 0.67
C ILE A 46 6.64 -0.06 1.20
N TYR A 47 6.85 -1.35 0.89
CA TYR A 47 6.10 -2.44 1.51
C TYR A 47 6.93 -3.12 2.58
N ALA A 48 6.35 -3.30 3.76
CA ALA A 48 6.92 -4.05 4.87
C ALA A 48 6.06 -5.28 5.16
N ALA A 49 6.66 -6.47 5.13
CA ALA A 49 5.95 -7.71 5.48
C ALA A 49 6.11 -8.05 6.97
N GLN A 50 7.24 -7.67 7.54
CA GLN A 50 7.64 -7.97 8.92
C GLN A 50 8.11 -6.72 9.65
N GLN A 51 8.15 -6.79 10.98
CA GLN A 51 8.64 -5.71 11.82
C GLN A 51 10.12 -5.39 11.54
N SER A 52 10.95 -6.40 11.25
CA SER A 52 12.36 -6.23 10.91
C SER A 52 12.58 -5.35 9.69
N ASP A 53 11.67 -5.40 8.70
CA ASP A 53 11.75 -4.57 7.49
C ASP A 53 11.59 -3.09 7.85
N VAL A 54 10.67 -2.79 8.78
CA VAL A 54 10.42 -1.43 9.28
C VAL A 54 11.60 -0.95 10.12
N GLU A 55 12.12 -1.80 11.00
CA GLU A 55 13.25 -1.44 11.86
C GLU A 55 14.55 -1.25 11.07
N ALA A 56 14.75 -1.98 9.98
CA ALA A 56 15.86 -1.75 9.05
C ALA A 56 15.70 -0.44 8.27
N ALA A 57 14.47 -0.07 7.91
CA ALA A 57 14.17 1.15 7.16
C ALA A 57 14.24 2.41 8.04
N PHE A 58 13.69 2.40 9.25
CA PHE A 58 13.52 3.61 10.07
C PHE A 58 14.29 3.58 11.40
N GLY A 59 14.82 2.42 11.80
CA GLY A 59 15.44 2.20 13.11
C GLY A 59 14.46 1.65 14.15
N THR A 60 14.96 0.88 15.13
CA THR A 60 14.15 0.19 16.15
C THR A 60 13.46 1.13 17.13
N ASN A 61 13.99 2.33 17.34
CA ASN A 61 13.44 3.33 18.27
C ASN A 61 12.57 4.40 17.59
N SER A 62 12.35 4.26 16.28
CA SER A 62 11.56 5.21 15.50
C SER A 62 10.08 5.15 15.89
N GLU A 63 9.39 6.26 15.67
CA GLU A 63 7.96 6.34 15.92
C GLU A 63 7.17 5.40 15.01
N THR A 64 7.63 5.27 13.76
CA THR A 64 7.12 4.32 12.78
C THR A 64 7.27 2.89 13.27
N ALA A 65 8.43 2.51 13.81
CA ALA A 65 8.64 1.19 14.38
C ALA A 65 7.73 0.96 15.60
N ARG A 66 7.56 1.97 16.46
CA ARG A 66 6.64 1.91 17.60
C ARG A 66 5.20 1.66 17.16
N ALA A 67 4.69 2.41 16.19
CA ALA A 67 3.33 2.27 15.67
C ALA A 67 3.12 0.89 15.00
N THR A 68 4.02 0.50 14.09
CA THR A 68 3.89 -0.73 13.29
C THR A 68 3.91 -2.03 14.11
N ARG A 69 4.52 -2.05 15.30
CA ARG A 69 4.49 -3.23 16.20
C ARG A 69 3.07 -3.73 16.46
N ARG A 70 2.11 -2.82 16.63
CA ARG A 70 0.69 -3.15 16.88
C ARG A 70 0.06 -3.87 15.69
N PHE A 71 0.39 -3.41 14.49
CA PHE A 71 -0.06 -4.04 13.24
C PHE A 71 0.59 -5.42 13.06
N MET A 72 1.90 -5.52 13.28
CA MET A 72 2.70 -6.72 13.02
C MET A 72 2.46 -7.84 14.03
N ALA A 73 2.09 -7.50 15.27
CA ALA A 73 1.78 -8.46 16.33
C ALA A 73 0.44 -9.19 16.14
N GLN A 74 -0.44 -8.67 15.30
CA GLN A 74 -1.79 -9.21 15.15
C GLN A 74 -1.79 -10.55 14.40
N GLN A 75 -2.64 -11.48 14.84
CA GLN A 75 -2.82 -12.78 14.20
C GLN A 75 -4.30 -13.19 14.15
N PRO A 76 -4.85 -13.49 12.96
CA PRO A 76 -4.31 -13.23 11.63
C PRO A 76 -4.23 -11.74 11.29
N ARG A 77 -3.38 -11.40 10.31
CA ARG A 77 -3.18 -10.04 9.77
C ARG A 77 -2.95 -10.07 8.24
N PRO A 78 -3.10 -8.93 7.55
CA PRO A 78 -2.63 -8.76 6.19
C PRO A 78 -1.14 -9.09 6.00
N LYS A 79 -0.79 -9.55 4.79
CA LYS A 79 0.56 -10.01 4.45
C LYS A 79 1.60 -8.88 4.48
N GLN A 80 1.17 -7.66 4.17
CA GLN A 80 2.05 -6.51 4.03
C GLN A 80 1.37 -5.24 4.53
N LEU A 81 2.18 -4.34 5.08
CA LEU A 81 1.84 -2.96 5.39
C LEU A 81 2.54 -2.07 4.37
N MET A 82 1.83 -1.08 3.84
CA MET A 82 2.42 -0.06 2.97
C MET A 82 2.79 1.13 3.86
N ILE A 83 4.07 1.51 3.89
CA ILE A 83 4.53 2.69 4.62
C ILE A 83 4.78 3.79 3.60
N GLY A 84 4.11 4.92 3.78
CA GLY A 84 4.21 6.08 2.89
C GLY A 84 4.95 7.24 3.53
N ARG A 85 5.66 8.01 2.71
CA ARG A 85 6.29 9.25 3.13
C ARG A 85 5.25 10.34 3.34
N TRP A 86 5.38 11.08 4.43
CA TRP A 86 4.70 12.36 4.64
C TRP A 86 5.73 13.39 5.07
N VAL A 87 5.95 14.43 4.27
CA VAL A 87 6.89 15.50 4.64
C VAL A 87 6.19 16.49 5.57
N LYS A 88 6.28 16.25 6.89
CA LYS A 88 5.61 17.10 7.90
C LYS A 88 6.22 18.51 8.00
N THR A 89 7.53 18.62 7.78
CA THR A 89 8.29 19.88 7.81
C THR A 89 9.25 19.88 6.64
N ASP A 90 9.55 21.06 6.11
CA ASP A 90 10.55 21.26 5.07
C ASP A 90 11.83 20.48 5.38
N ARG A 91 12.34 19.77 4.37
CA ARG A 91 13.51 18.92 4.52
C ARG A 91 14.39 19.00 3.29
N ASP A 92 15.63 19.42 3.52
CA ASP A 92 16.66 19.41 2.49
C ASP A 92 17.17 17.98 2.26
N LEU A 93 17.12 17.56 1.00
CA LEU A 93 17.85 16.39 0.55
C LEU A 93 19.26 16.85 0.14
N PRO A 94 20.32 16.37 0.80
CA PRO A 94 21.67 16.82 0.49
C PRO A 94 22.03 16.51 -0.97
N ALA A 95 22.81 17.40 -1.57
CA ALA A 95 23.34 17.18 -2.90
C ALA A 95 24.08 15.83 -2.97
N THR A 96 23.87 15.10 -4.05
CA THR A 96 24.53 13.81 -4.30
C THR A 96 25.71 14.02 -5.22
N ALA A 97 26.89 13.51 -4.85
CA ALA A 97 28.05 13.51 -5.72
C ALA A 97 27.91 12.45 -6.81
N ALA A 98 28.27 12.80 -8.04
CA ALA A 98 28.39 11.83 -9.12
C ALA A 98 29.42 10.75 -8.73
N ALA A 99 29.17 9.50 -9.10
CA ALA A 99 30.09 8.41 -8.82
C ALA A 99 30.12 7.33 -9.88
N LEU A 100 31.27 6.70 -10.10
CA LEU A 100 31.44 5.46 -10.84
C LEU A 100 31.84 4.36 -9.85
N ILE A 101 30.95 3.39 -9.65
CA ILE A 101 31.12 2.33 -8.66
C ILE A 101 31.27 0.99 -9.39
N GLY A 102 32.41 0.33 -9.21
CA GLY A 102 32.68 -0.98 -9.78
C GLY A 102 31.91 -2.12 -9.10
N SER A 103 31.83 -3.26 -9.79
CA SER A 103 31.41 -4.53 -9.17
C SER A 103 32.48 -5.05 -8.19
N PRO A 104 32.13 -6.00 -7.30
CA PRO A 104 33.10 -6.65 -6.43
C PRO A 104 34.29 -7.19 -7.23
N VAL A 105 35.49 -6.79 -6.82
CA VAL A 105 36.75 -7.17 -7.45
C VAL A 105 36.96 -8.67 -7.25
N THR A 106 37.14 -9.39 -8.35
CA THR A 106 37.43 -10.84 -8.34
C THR A 106 38.90 -11.14 -8.55
N ALA A 107 39.68 -10.16 -9.02
CA ALA A 107 41.11 -10.29 -9.21
C ALA A 107 41.84 -10.28 -7.86
N PRO A 108 42.71 -11.27 -7.57
CA PRO A 108 43.54 -11.24 -6.36
C PRO A 108 44.50 -10.05 -6.40
N LEU A 109 44.90 -9.57 -5.21
CA LEU A 109 45.87 -8.47 -5.09
C LEU A 109 47.21 -8.77 -5.79
N ALA A 110 47.57 -10.05 -5.97
CA ALA A 110 48.74 -10.46 -6.73
C ALA A 110 48.69 -10.01 -8.21
N ASP A 111 47.51 -9.96 -8.81
CA ASP A 111 47.34 -9.50 -10.19
C ASP A 111 47.63 -8.00 -10.28
N PHE A 112 47.21 -7.22 -9.28
CA PHE A 112 47.57 -5.80 -9.19
C PHE A 112 49.08 -5.59 -8.97
N ARG A 113 49.74 -6.41 -8.14
CA ARG A 113 51.20 -6.34 -7.96
C ARG A 113 52.00 -6.69 -9.21
N SER A 114 51.41 -7.49 -10.11
CA SER A 114 52.06 -7.84 -11.38
C SER A 114 52.13 -6.66 -12.36
N VAL A 115 51.40 -5.57 -12.09
CA VAL A 115 51.32 -4.38 -12.94
C VAL A 115 52.45 -3.41 -12.61
N SER A 116 53.55 -3.48 -13.35
CA SER A 116 54.68 -2.54 -13.25
C SER A 116 54.50 -1.24 -14.04
N ALA A 117 53.60 -1.25 -15.02
CA ALA A 117 53.22 -0.10 -15.84
C ALA A 117 51.75 -0.24 -16.26
N GLY A 118 50.85 0.17 -15.38
CA GLY A 118 49.40 0.16 -15.61
C GLY A 118 48.92 1.47 -16.23
N TYR A 119 47.76 1.43 -16.88
CA TYR A 119 47.05 2.64 -17.28
C TYR A 119 45.56 2.54 -16.96
N LEU A 120 44.96 3.70 -16.71
CA LEU A 120 43.54 3.87 -16.49
C LEU A 120 43.10 5.25 -17.00
N THR A 121 42.05 5.31 -17.81
CA THR A 121 41.53 6.57 -18.33
C THR A 121 40.15 6.84 -17.74
N ILE A 122 40.05 7.88 -16.91
CA ILE A 122 38.80 8.31 -16.27
C ILE A 122 38.22 9.48 -17.05
N ALA A 123 36.97 9.36 -17.49
CA ALA A 123 36.25 10.43 -18.13
C ALA A 123 35.15 10.96 -17.19
N PHE A 124 35.25 12.23 -16.83
CA PHE A 124 34.30 12.95 -16.00
C PHE A 124 33.81 14.19 -16.77
N GLY A 125 32.58 14.14 -17.27
CA GLY A 125 32.07 15.17 -18.19
C GLY A 125 32.81 15.22 -19.52
N GLU A 126 33.41 16.38 -19.82
CA GLU A 126 34.29 16.60 -20.97
C GLU A 126 35.78 16.37 -20.63
N THR A 127 36.11 16.29 -19.34
CA THR A 127 37.49 16.10 -18.86
C THR A 127 37.85 14.61 -18.90
N VAL A 128 38.97 14.31 -19.55
CA VAL A 128 39.54 12.96 -19.62
C VAL A 128 40.90 12.96 -18.93
N THR A 129 40.99 12.25 -17.80
CA THR A 129 42.22 12.09 -17.03
C THR A 129 42.86 10.75 -17.37
N GLN A 130 44.04 10.79 -17.98
CA GLN A 130 44.83 9.60 -18.29
C GLN A 130 45.84 9.35 -17.17
N LEU A 131 45.69 8.21 -16.49
CA LEU A 131 46.53 7.80 -15.37
C LEU A 131 47.54 6.78 -15.89
N ALA A 132 48.67 7.25 -16.42
CA ALA A 132 49.75 6.39 -16.89
C ALA A 132 51.13 7.07 -16.74
N PRO A 133 52.20 6.34 -16.40
CA PRO A 133 52.22 4.93 -15.98
C PRO A 133 51.96 4.76 -14.47
N LEU A 134 51.06 3.85 -14.09
CA LEU A 134 50.80 3.45 -12.71
C LEU A 134 51.67 2.26 -12.32
N ASN A 135 52.55 2.42 -11.32
CA ASN A 135 53.34 1.31 -10.78
C ASN A 135 52.70 0.76 -9.50
N LEU A 136 52.20 -0.48 -9.56
CA LEU A 136 51.52 -1.15 -8.45
C LEU A 136 52.36 -2.27 -7.80
N THR A 137 53.65 -2.42 -8.13
CA THR A 137 54.45 -3.57 -7.64
C THR A 137 54.62 -3.62 -6.12
N ASN A 138 54.51 -2.48 -5.45
CA ASN A 138 54.72 -2.34 -4.00
C ASN A 138 53.42 -2.33 -3.19
N VAL A 139 52.25 -2.59 -3.80
CA VAL A 139 50.96 -2.55 -3.08
C VAL A 139 50.78 -3.76 -2.17
N THR A 140 50.47 -3.49 -0.91
CA THR A 140 50.20 -4.50 0.12
C THR A 140 48.73 -4.65 0.45
N THR A 141 47.94 -3.62 0.17
CA THR A 141 46.48 -3.56 0.36
C THR A 141 45.79 -2.91 -0.86
N PHE A 142 44.47 -3.05 -0.99
CA PHE A 142 43.70 -2.31 -2.00
C PHE A 142 43.68 -0.79 -1.73
N ALA A 143 43.87 -0.36 -0.48
CA ALA A 143 44.05 1.04 -0.13
C ALA A 143 45.34 1.62 -0.76
N ASP A 144 46.42 0.83 -0.85
CA ASP A 144 47.65 1.27 -1.52
C ASP A 144 47.44 1.47 -3.03
N VAL A 145 46.57 0.68 -3.66
CA VAL A 145 46.15 0.87 -5.06
C VAL A 145 45.39 2.18 -5.22
N VAL A 146 44.47 2.48 -4.30
CA VAL A 146 43.76 3.78 -4.27
C VAL A 146 44.74 4.95 -4.12
N SER A 147 45.71 4.85 -3.21
CA SER A 147 46.73 5.89 -3.04
C SER A 147 47.58 6.09 -4.29
N ALA A 148 47.93 5.01 -5.01
CA ALA A 148 48.64 5.12 -6.27
C ALA A 148 47.81 5.82 -7.36
N ILE A 149 46.51 5.52 -7.43
CA ILE A 149 45.57 6.15 -8.38
C ILE A 149 45.40 7.64 -8.07
N ASN A 150 45.10 7.99 -6.82
CA ASN A 150 44.91 9.38 -6.41
C ASN A 150 46.22 10.18 -6.54
N GLY A 151 47.38 9.57 -6.27
CA GLY A 151 48.68 10.20 -6.49
C GLY A 151 49.01 10.44 -7.97
N ALA A 152 48.59 9.53 -8.86
CA ALA A 152 48.80 9.68 -10.30
C ALA A 152 47.84 10.67 -10.96
N ALA A 153 46.72 11.00 -10.31
CA ALA A 153 45.74 11.96 -10.81
C ALA A 153 46.25 13.42 -10.82
N GLY A 154 47.32 13.72 -10.05
CA GLY A 154 47.95 15.04 -10.02
C GLY A 154 47.36 15.98 -8.97
N ASP A 155 47.62 17.29 -9.12
CA ASP A 155 47.11 18.32 -8.21
C ASP A 155 45.62 18.58 -8.49
N ASP A 156 44.78 18.32 -7.49
CA ASP A 156 43.34 18.66 -7.39
C ASP A 156 42.43 18.12 -8.53
N PRO A 157 42.36 16.79 -8.75
CA PRO A 157 41.34 16.22 -9.64
C PRO A 157 39.93 16.51 -9.10
N GLU A 158 38.96 16.77 -9.97
CA GLU A 158 37.54 16.98 -9.61
C GLU A 158 36.87 15.73 -8.97
N TRP A 159 37.60 14.63 -8.85
CA TRP A 159 37.15 13.34 -8.34
C TRP A 159 38.22 12.69 -7.45
N SER A 160 37.79 11.79 -6.57
CA SER A 160 38.67 10.96 -5.75
C SER A 160 38.32 9.47 -5.89
N CYS A 161 39.33 8.61 -5.89
CA CYS A 161 39.17 7.17 -5.84
C CYS A 161 39.13 6.70 -4.38
N SER A 162 38.29 5.70 -4.10
CA SER A 162 38.13 5.05 -2.81
C SER A 162 37.89 3.54 -2.98
N PHE A 163 38.14 2.77 -1.91
CA PHE A 163 37.86 1.34 -1.87
C PHE A 163 36.84 1.04 -0.77
N ASP A 164 35.71 0.47 -1.16
CA ASP A 164 34.65 0.02 -0.24
C ASP A 164 34.98 -1.42 0.21
N GLU A 165 35.49 -1.55 1.44
CA GLU A 165 35.86 -2.85 2.03
C GLU A 165 34.66 -3.77 2.24
N THR A 166 33.45 -3.22 2.45
CA THR A 166 32.23 -4.01 2.66
C THR A 166 31.76 -4.60 1.34
N GLY A 167 31.83 -3.81 0.26
CA GLY A 167 31.48 -4.21 -1.10
C GLY A 167 32.61 -4.85 -1.90
N ASN A 168 33.83 -4.88 -1.36
CA ASN A 168 35.07 -5.28 -2.04
C ASN A 168 35.23 -4.66 -3.44
N ARG A 169 35.06 -3.34 -3.56
CA ARG A 169 34.94 -2.63 -4.84
C ARG A 169 35.61 -1.26 -4.84
N PHE A 170 36.06 -0.81 -6.02
CA PHE A 170 36.57 0.54 -6.23
C PHE A 170 35.44 1.50 -6.61
N ALA A 171 35.50 2.72 -6.11
CA ALA A 171 34.57 3.80 -6.44
C ALA A 171 35.32 5.09 -6.73
N PHE A 172 34.93 5.77 -7.81
CA PHE A 172 35.35 7.14 -8.11
C PHE A 172 34.18 8.06 -7.80
N THR A 173 34.40 9.09 -7.00
CA THR A 173 33.36 10.02 -6.54
C THR A 173 33.80 11.44 -6.82
N ALA A 174 32.90 12.29 -7.33
CA ALA A 174 33.15 13.72 -7.48
C ALA A 174 33.40 14.37 -6.12
N ASN A 175 34.32 15.34 -6.06
CA ASN A 175 34.65 16.03 -4.81
C ASN A 175 33.56 17.03 -4.41
N GLU A 176 32.95 17.69 -5.39
CA GLU A 176 31.81 18.60 -5.20
C GLU A 176 30.49 17.86 -5.50
N PRO A 177 29.57 17.78 -4.53
CA PRO A 177 28.24 17.24 -4.78
C PRO A 177 27.35 18.26 -5.51
N GLY A 178 26.48 17.80 -6.41
CA GLY A 178 25.59 18.67 -7.19
C GLY A 178 25.24 18.11 -8.57
N ASP A 179 24.33 18.78 -9.28
CA ASP A 179 24.07 18.53 -10.69
C ASP A 179 25.28 19.00 -11.49
N GLY A 180 26.01 18.02 -12.02
CA GLY A 180 27.35 18.23 -12.50
C GLY A 180 27.75 17.18 -13.54
N PRO A 181 29.01 17.20 -13.97
CA PRO A 181 29.48 16.27 -14.98
C PRO A 181 29.29 14.81 -14.54
N ALA A 182 28.84 13.96 -15.46
CA ALA A 182 28.67 12.54 -15.18
C ALA A 182 29.95 11.76 -15.51
N PHE A 183 30.24 10.72 -14.71
CA PHE A 183 31.25 9.74 -15.08
C PHE A 183 30.81 8.92 -16.29
N ARG A 184 31.75 8.60 -17.17
CA ARG A 184 31.58 7.57 -18.20
C ARG A 184 32.27 6.29 -17.77
N TYR A 185 31.79 5.15 -18.26
CA TYR A 185 32.47 3.87 -18.06
C TYR A 185 33.89 3.93 -18.60
N VAL A 186 34.82 3.32 -17.87
CA VAL A 186 36.22 3.24 -18.30
C VAL A 186 36.27 2.32 -19.52
N THR A 187 37.07 2.69 -20.51
CA THR A 187 37.34 1.89 -21.70
C THR A 187 38.84 1.75 -21.89
N ASP A 188 39.25 0.67 -22.56
CA ASP A 188 40.63 0.48 -22.98
C ASP A 188 40.91 1.40 -24.18
N ASP A 189 41.76 2.40 -23.97
CA ASP A 189 42.19 3.37 -24.99
C ASP A 189 43.54 3.01 -25.64
N GLY A 190 44.04 1.78 -25.40
CA GLY A 190 45.20 1.21 -26.09
C GLY A 190 46.55 1.84 -25.72
N GLN A 191 46.66 2.44 -24.54
CA GLN A 191 47.93 2.99 -24.05
C GLN A 191 48.98 1.90 -23.77
N ALA A 192 50.25 2.32 -23.70
CA ALA A 192 51.35 1.42 -23.39
C ALA A 192 51.33 1.00 -21.92
N GLY A 193 50.96 -0.26 -21.65
CA GLY A 193 50.94 -0.83 -20.30
C GLY A 193 49.91 -1.93 -20.13
N THR A 194 49.53 -2.19 -18.87
CA THR A 194 48.42 -3.10 -18.51
C THR A 194 47.17 -2.30 -18.16
N TYR A 195 46.05 -2.58 -18.82
CA TYR A 195 44.78 -1.91 -18.54
C TYR A 195 44.20 -2.31 -17.18
N LEU A 196 43.91 -1.33 -16.32
CA LEU A 196 43.39 -1.57 -14.97
C LEU A 196 41.85 -1.61 -14.90
N GLY A 197 41.12 -1.10 -15.91
CA GLY A 197 39.66 -0.97 -15.84
C GLY A 197 38.93 -2.31 -15.71
N SER A 198 39.38 -3.37 -16.39
CA SER A 198 38.80 -4.72 -16.28
C SER A 198 39.12 -5.40 -14.94
N LEU A 199 40.29 -5.10 -14.36
CA LEU A 199 40.74 -5.59 -13.05
C LEU A 199 39.90 -4.95 -11.93
N MET A 200 39.62 -3.65 -12.05
CA MET A 200 38.82 -2.87 -11.09
C MET A 200 37.31 -2.98 -11.33
N LYS A 201 36.86 -3.66 -12.40
CA LYS A 201 35.45 -3.83 -12.79
C LYS A 201 34.71 -2.52 -13.06
N LEU A 202 35.35 -1.62 -13.80
CA LEU A 202 34.85 -0.25 -14.09
C LEU A 202 34.22 -0.09 -15.49
N GLU A 203 34.16 -1.16 -16.26
CA GLU A 203 33.65 -1.19 -17.64
C GLU A 203 32.11 -1.20 -17.70
N ASN A 204 31.58 -0.89 -18.88
CA ASN A 204 30.14 -1.01 -19.16
C ASN A 204 29.68 -2.47 -18.97
N GLY A 205 28.63 -2.67 -18.18
CA GLY A 205 28.14 -4.00 -17.78
C GLY A 205 28.83 -4.58 -16.54
N GLN A 206 29.87 -3.93 -16.01
CA GLN A 206 30.54 -4.30 -14.75
C GLN A 206 30.43 -3.22 -13.67
N ALA A 207 30.36 -1.95 -14.05
CA ALA A 207 30.15 -0.84 -13.12
C ALA A 207 28.74 -0.25 -13.21
N ARG A 208 28.40 0.56 -12.22
CA ARG A 208 27.24 1.45 -12.25
C ARG A 208 27.70 2.90 -12.12
N THR A 209 27.07 3.79 -12.86
CA THR A 209 27.21 5.23 -12.67
C THR A 209 26.07 5.76 -11.80
N VAL A 210 26.40 6.70 -10.92
CA VAL A 210 25.46 7.50 -10.14
C VAL A 210 25.61 8.94 -10.66
N ALA A 211 24.51 9.52 -11.14
CA ALA A 211 24.51 10.92 -11.54
C ALA A 211 24.55 11.80 -10.29
N GLY A 212 25.32 12.89 -10.34
CA GLY A 212 25.24 13.92 -9.31
C GLY A 212 23.88 14.61 -9.38
N ALA A 213 23.39 15.08 -8.26
CA ALA A 213 22.13 15.82 -8.18
C ALA A 213 22.29 16.96 -7.19
N ASP A 214 21.72 18.12 -7.53
CA ASP A 214 21.67 19.27 -6.63
C ASP A 214 20.90 18.95 -5.35
N GLU A 215 21.13 19.77 -4.33
CA GLU A 215 20.29 19.80 -3.15
C GLU A 215 18.85 20.09 -3.56
N VAL A 216 17.92 19.28 -3.07
CA VAL A 216 16.50 19.44 -3.34
C VAL A 216 15.77 19.69 -2.03
N LEU A 217 15.10 20.85 -1.96
CA LEU A 217 14.15 21.13 -0.89
C LEU A 217 12.88 20.29 -1.12
N LEU A 218 12.55 19.43 -0.17
CA LEU A 218 11.22 18.85 -0.06
C LEU A 218 10.38 19.75 0.84
N GLU A 219 9.43 20.46 0.23
CA GLU A 219 8.49 21.30 0.95
C GLU A 219 7.56 20.46 1.83
N ALA A 220 7.16 21.02 2.97
CA ALA A 220 6.15 20.44 3.83
C ALA A 220 4.83 20.27 3.08
N GLU A 221 4.22 19.09 3.24
CA GLU A 221 2.95 18.73 2.64
C GLU A 221 1.93 18.35 3.71
N SER A 222 0.65 18.57 3.40
CA SER A 222 -0.44 18.05 4.21
C SER A 222 -0.51 16.53 4.12
N VAL A 223 -1.15 15.90 5.10
CA VAL A 223 -1.37 14.44 5.10
C VAL A 223 -2.21 14.00 3.90
N THR A 224 -3.16 14.84 3.49
CA THR A 224 -4.05 14.59 2.34
C THR A 224 -3.31 14.70 1.01
N GLU A 225 -2.36 15.63 0.87
CA GLU A 225 -1.46 15.71 -0.30
C GLU A 225 -0.56 14.48 -0.42
N ALA A 226 0.08 14.07 0.68
CA ALA A 226 0.90 12.86 0.71
C ALA A 226 0.09 11.61 0.34
N ALA A 227 -1.11 11.47 0.91
CA ALA A 227 -2.02 10.37 0.60
C ALA A 227 -2.49 10.37 -0.86
N ALA A 228 -2.75 11.55 -1.44
CA ALA A 228 -3.14 11.71 -2.83
C ALA A 228 -2.00 11.35 -3.79
N ALA A 229 -0.77 11.82 -3.54
CA ALA A 229 0.41 11.49 -4.35
C ALA A 229 0.67 9.97 -4.38
N ILE A 230 0.50 9.30 -3.23
CA ILE A 230 0.61 7.85 -3.16
C ILE A 230 -0.55 7.16 -3.86
N GLN A 231 -1.78 7.68 -3.72
CA GLN A 231 -2.97 7.15 -4.39
C GLN A 231 -2.85 7.14 -5.91
N ASP A 232 -2.26 8.20 -6.49
CA ASP A 232 -2.07 8.32 -7.94
C ASP A 232 -1.06 7.29 -8.47
N ARG A 233 -0.02 6.98 -7.70
CA ARG A 233 1.01 6.00 -8.07
C ARG A 233 0.60 4.56 -7.74
N GLN A 234 -0.16 4.38 -6.65
CA GLN A 234 -0.57 3.08 -6.14
C GLN A 234 -1.96 3.18 -5.47
N PRO A 235 -3.05 2.98 -6.22
CA PRO A 235 -4.41 3.08 -5.67
C PRO A 235 -4.83 1.87 -4.82
N GLY A 236 -4.01 0.81 -4.76
CA GLY A 236 -4.36 -0.50 -4.21
C GLY A 236 -4.68 -0.54 -2.71
N TRP A 237 -4.13 0.36 -1.89
CA TRP A 237 -4.35 0.39 -0.43
C TRP A 237 -5.82 0.62 -0.06
N TYR A 238 -6.32 0.11 1.07
CA TYR A 238 -7.71 0.26 1.52
C TYR A 238 -7.85 1.19 2.73
N ALA A 239 -7.00 1.00 3.75
CA ALA A 239 -7.03 1.81 4.96
C ALA A 239 -5.87 2.80 5.00
N LEU A 240 -6.12 3.98 5.57
CA LEU A 240 -5.12 4.99 5.89
C LEU A 240 -4.99 5.11 7.40
N ALA A 241 -3.77 5.18 7.91
CA ALA A 241 -3.43 5.58 9.27
C ALA A 241 -2.16 6.45 9.24
N VAL A 242 -1.90 7.20 10.30
CA VAL A 242 -0.72 8.06 10.42
C VAL A 242 0.09 7.65 11.65
N ALA A 243 1.40 7.51 11.50
CA ALA A 243 2.36 7.21 12.58
C ALA A 243 2.73 8.50 13.35
N ASP A 244 1.73 9.30 13.68
CA ASP A 244 1.86 10.54 14.45
C ASP A 244 0.52 10.90 15.08
N GLN A 245 0.52 11.72 16.12
CA GLN A 245 -0.70 12.29 16.70
C GLN A 245 -1.16 13.49 15.88
N LEU A 246 -2.43 13.47 15.49
CA LEU A 246 -3.00 14.46 14.58
C LEU A 246 -3.73 15.54 15.36
N PRO A 247 -3.47 16.83 15.05
CA PRO A 247 -4.33 17.93 15.48
C PRO A 247 -5.77 17.76 14.95
N ASP A 248 -6.75 18.35 15.66
CA ASP A 248 -8.18 18.20 15.37
C ASP A 248 -8.58 18.66 13.95
N ASP A 249 -7.97 19.73 13.45
CA ASP A 249 -8.20 20.24 12.10
C ASP A 249 -7.65 19.29 11.04
N VAL A 250 -6.45 18.76 11.24
CA VAL A 250 -5.82 17.78 10.33
C VAL A 250 -6.61 16.46 10.33
N LEU A 251 -7.04 15.98 11.50
CA LEU A 251 -7.87 14.80 11.64
C LEU A 251 -9.19 14.98 10.86
N GLN A 252 -9.82 16.14 10.99
CA GLN A 252 -11.05 16.45 10.27
C GLN A 252 -10.83 16.48 8.75
N ASP A 253 -9.75 17.10 8.28
CA ASP A 253 -9.43 17.20 6.85
C ASP A 253 -9.21 15.82 6.21
N ILE A 254 -8.42 14.95 6.86
CA ILE A 254 -8.20 13.57 6.39
C ILE A 254 -9.53 12.80 6.35
N SER A 255 -10.35 12.94 7.38
CA SER A 255 -11.65 12.28 7.48
C SER A 255 -12.60 12.71 6.35
N ASP A 256 -12.67 14.01 6.06
CA ASP A 256 -13.48 14.56 4.96
C ASP A 256 -12.96 14.08 3.60
N TRP A 257 -11.63 14.06 3.40
CA TRP A 257 -11.01 13.56 2.17
C TRP A 257 -11.28 12.07 1.94
N ILE A 258 -11.12 11.23 2.97
CA ILE A 258 -11.40 9.79 2.89
C ILE A 258 -12.89 9.51 2.68
N GLN A 259 -13.77 10.34 3.26
CA GLN A 259 -15.21 10.22 3.05
C GLN A 259 -15.59 10.44 1.56
N ALA A 260 -14.86 11.30 0.85
CA ALA A 260 -14.99 11.51 -0.59
C ALA A 260 -14.27 10.44 -1.44
N ALA A 261 -13.20 9.82 -0.91
CA ALA A 261 -12.43 8.80 -1.61
C ALA A 261 -13.19 7.46 -1.71
N ARG A 262 -13.23 6.87 -2.92
CA ARG A 262 -13.98 5.62 -3.15
C ARG A 262 -13.27 4.40 -2.57
N GLY A 263 -13.97 3.68 -1.69
CA GLY A 263 -13.51 2.40 -1.14
C GLY A 263 -12.22 2.56 -0.35
N LYS A 264 -12.18 3.59 0.51
CA LYS A 264 -11.12 3.88 1.46
C LYS A 264 -11.70 4.05 2.85
N ILE A 265 -10.88 3.83 3.87
CA ILE A 265 -11.21 4.07 5.27
C ILE A 265 -10.05 4.76 5.98
N PHE A 266 -10.36 5.54 7.02
CA PHE A 266 -9.39 6.23 7.85
C PHE A 266 -9.41 5.64 9.25
N GLY A 267 -8.27 5.18 9.74
CA GLY A 267 -8.09 4.75 11.12
C GLY A 267 -7.34 5.77 11.94
N VAL A 268 -7.92 6.15 13.08
CA VAL A 268 -7.26 7.02 14.07
C VAL A 268 -7.45 6.48 15.48
N THR A 269 -6.41 6.59 16.30
CA THR A 269 -6.53 6.47 17.74
C THR A 269 -6.49 7.85 18.37
N THR A 270 -7.34 8.07 19.36
CA THR A 270 -7.32 9.27 20.19
C THR A 270 -7.05 8.89 21.64
N THR A 271 -6.11 9.61 22.25
CA THR A 271 -5.82 9.52 23.68
C THR A 271 -6.42 10.70 24.47
N ASN A 272 -6.94 11.71 23.77
CA ASN A 272 -7.53 12.89 24.38
C ASN A 272 -8.90 12.57 25.01
N PRO A 273 -9.08 12.71 26.33
CA PRO A 273 -10.37 12.48 26.99
C PRO A 273 -11.46 13.49 26.57
N GLN A 274 -11.12 14.64 25.98
CA GLN A 274 -12.14 15.54 25.42
C GLN A 274 -12.79 14.96 24.15
N HIS A 275 -12.12 14.03 23.47
CA HIS A 275 -12.64 13.46 22.22
C HIS A 275 -13.81 12.47 22.43
N ILE A 276 -14.10 12.06 23.66
CA ILE A 276 -15.29 11.25 23.97
C ILE A 276 -16.49 12.12 24.38
N GLU A 277 -16.29 13.42 24.66
CA GLU A 277 -17.38 14.28 25.10
C GLU A 277 -18.33 14.61 23.94
N PHE A 278 -19.63 14.59 24.20
CA PHE A 278 -20.63 14.94 23.19
C PHE A 278 -20.83 16.45 23.12
N ASP A 279 -19.77 17.17 22.79
CA ASP A 279 -19.72 18.63 22.70
C ASP A 279 -19.48 19.10 21.25
N ALA A 280 -20.06 20.23 20.86
CA ALA A 280 -19.97 20.75 19.48
C ALA A 280 -18.54 21.13 19.06
N GLY A 281 -17.66 21.46 20.01
CA GLY A 281 -16.25 21.76 19.77
C GLY A 281 -15.38 20.51 19.57
N ASN A 282 -15.86 19.32 20.00
CA ASN A 282 -15.12 18.07 19.84
C ASN A 282 -15.07 17.64 18.36
N VAL A 283 -13.87 17.42 17.82
CA VAL A 283 -13.66 16.94 16.46
C VAL A 283 -14.44 15.66 16.13
N ILE A 284 -14.47 14.68 17.03
CA ILE A 284 -15.16 13.41 16.79
C ILE A 284 -16.68 13.62 16.70
N ARG A 285 -17.22 14.52 17.52
CA ARG A 285 -18.64 14.92 17.45
C ARG A 285 -18.95 15.61 16.12
N ARG A 286 -18.07 16.47 15.62
CA ARG A 286 -18.23 17.09 14.28
C ARG A 286 -18.22 16.04 13.17
N LEU A 287 -17.32 15.05 13.24
CA LEU A 287 -17.28 13.93 12.28
C LEU A 287 -18.57 13.09 12.31
N TYR A 288 -19.11 12.86 13.51
CA TYR A 288 -20.42 12.22 13.66
C TYR A 288 -21.50 13.03 12.94
N ASP A 289 -21.56 14.36 13.15
CA ASP A 289 -22.61 15.20 12.55
C ASP A 289 -22.50 15.29 11.02
N LYS A 290 -21.28 15.21 10.49
CA LYS A 290 -21.02 15.10 9.05
C LYS A 290 -21.32 13.71 8.47
N SER A 291 -21.62 12.72 9.32
CA SER A 291 -21.77 11.32 8.92
C SER A 291 -20.54 10.77 8.22
N ASN A 292 -19.33 11.08 8.71
CA ASN A 292 -18.07 10.54 8.17
C ASN A 292 -17.87 9.07 8.58
N TYR A 293 -18.74 8.20 8.06
CA TYR A 293 -18.78 6.77 8.36
C TYR A 293 -17.58 6.00 7.77
N ARG A 294 -16.73 6.62 6.95
CA ARG A 294 -15.47 6.00 6.49
C ARG A 294 -14.31 6.16 7.48
N THR A 295 -14.56 6.80 8.62
CA THR A 295 -13.57 6.96 9.70
C THR A 295 -13.86 5.99 10.84
N VAL A 296 -12.85 5.20 11.21
CA VAL A 296 -12.86 4.31 12.37
C VAL A 296 -11.94 4.87 13.45
N GLY A 297 -12.53 5.20 14.59
CA GLY A 297 -11.81 5.73 15.75
C GLY A 297 -11.67 4.69 16.86
N THR A 298 -10.51 4.68 17.52
CA THR A 298 -10.31 3.97 18.80
C THR A 298 -9.94 4.98 19.87
N TYR A 299 -10.61 4.93 21.02
CA TYR A 299 -10.19 5.64 22.23
C TYR A 299 -9.36 4.70 23.10
N ASP A 300 -8.18 5.17 23.48
CA ASP A 300 -7.24 4.45 24.34
C ASP A 300 -6.55 5.48 25.24
N LYS A 301 -6.44 5.23 26.55
CA LYS A 301 -5.86 6.20 27.49
C LYS A 301 -4.34 6.31 27.39
N THR A 302 -3.67 5.31 26.80
CA THR A 302 -2.20 5.17 26.88
C THR A 302 -1.53 4.92 25.54
N ASP A 303 -2.14 4.14 24.65
CA ASP A 303 -1.58 3.74 23.38
C ASP A 303 -2.08 4.64 22.23
N PRO A 304 -1.22 5.49 21.63
CA PRO A 304 -1.60 6.35 20.52
C PRO A 304 -1.86 5.62 19.19
N TYR A 305 -1.68 4.30 19.12
CA TYR A 305 -1.72 3.51 17.88
C TYR A 305 -2.55 2.22 17.97
N ALA A 306 -3.43 2.09 18.96
CA ALA A 306 -4.31 0.93 19.12
C ALA A 306 -5.08 0.56 17.83
N ILE A 307 -5.43 1.57 17.02
CA ILE A 307 -6.14 1.41 15.75
C ILE A 307 -5.38 0.54 14.74
N LEU A 308 -4.04 0.49 14.80
CA LEU A 308 -3.26 -0.34 13.89
C LEU A 308 -3.46 -1.84 14.16
N SER A 309 -3.61 -2.23 15.42
CA SER A 309 -3.96 -3.61 15.80
C SER A 309 -5.41 -3.95 15.40
N PHE A 310 -6.31 -2.97 15.52
CA PHE A 310 -7.70 -3.08 15.06
C PHE A 310 -7.77 -3.29 13.54
N LEU A 311 -7.12 -2.43 12.76
CA LEU A 311 -7.09 -2.52 11.30
C LEU A 311 -6.43 -3.81 10.81
N ALA A 312 -5.31 -4.20 11.42
CA ALA A 312 -4.65 -5.47 11.09
C ALA A 312 -5.60 -6.66 11.27
N ARG A 313 -6.47 -6.66 12.29
CA ARG A 313 -7.46 -7.72 12.47
C ARG A 313 -8.62 -7.59 11.50
N GLY A 314 -9.21 -6.40 11.40
CA GLY A 314 -10.40 -6.12 10.59
C GLY A 314 -10.19 -6.38 9.10
N LEU A 315 -8.97 -6.16 8.62
CA LEU A 315 -8.60 -6.32 7.21
C LEU A 315 -7.96 -7.68 6.90
N SER A 316 -7.90 -8.60 7.87
CA SER A 316 -7.40 -9.96 7.68
C SER A 316 -8.39 -10.90 6.95
N VAL A 317 -9.57 -10.41 6.57
CA VAL A 317 -10.64 -11.19 5.92
C VAL A 317 -10.19 -11.69 4.55
N ASN A 318 -10.21 -13.00 4.36
CA ASN A 318 -9.97 -13.62 3.06
C ASN A 318 -11.29 -13.91 2.34
N PHE A 319 -11.80 -12.97 1.55
CA PHE A 319 -13.07 -13.11 0.83
C PHE A 319 -13.15 -14.30 -0.16
N ALA A 320 -12.03 -14.98 -0.45
CA ALA A 320 -12.02 -16.21 -1.24
C ALA A 320 -12.27 -17.47 -0.40
N ALA A 321 -12.08 -17.41 0.92
CA ALA A 321 -12.29 -18.53 1.83
C ALA A 321 -13.77 -18.68 2.24
N ASN A 322 -14.11 -19.85 2.79
CA ASN A 322 -15.45 -20.10 3.34
C ASN A 322 -15.57 -19.48 4.73
N ASN A 323 -16.70 -18.82 5.03
CA ASN A 323 -17.03 -18.23 6.34
C ASN A 323 -15.87 -17.43 6.97
N SER A 324 -15.26 -16.53 6.19
CA SER A 324 -14.08 -15.76 6.57
C SER A 324 -14.39 -14.37 7.10
N THR A 325 -15.60 -13.85 6.86
CA THR A 325 -16.00 -12.53 7.36
C THR A 325 -15.99 -12.50 8.88
N LEU A 326 -15.69 -11.34 9.46
CA LEU A 326 -15.56 -11.18 10.91
C LEU A 326 -16.13 -9.84 11.36
N THR A 327 -16.69 -9.81 12.57
CA THR A 327 -16.94 -8.59 13.33
C THR A 327 -15.73 -8.24 14.17
N MET A 328 -15.48 -6.96 14.37
CA MET A 328 -14.41 -6.48 15.25
C MET A 328 -14.79 -6.50 16.74
N LYS A 329 -16.09 -6.57 17.07
CA LYS A 329 -16.50 -6.79 18.46
C LYS A 329 -15.97 -8.14 18.96
N PHE A 330 -15.62 -8.22 20.25
CA PHE A 330 -15.05 -9.40 20.90
C PHE A 330 -13.61 -9.78 20.49
N LYS A 331 -12.94 -8.98 19.65
CA LYS A 331 -11.54 -9.25 19.26
C LYS A 331 -10.56 -8.71 20.28
N THR A 332 -9.38 -9.32 20.34
CA THR A 332 -8.26 -8.85 21.15
C THR A 332 -7.34 -7.98 20.31
N LEU A 333 -6.69 -7.02 20.95
CA LEU A 333 -5.65 -6.19 20.35
C LEU A 333 -4.30 -6.54 20.98
N PRO A 334 -3.52 -7.45 20.38
CA PRO A 334 -2.18 -7.77 20.89
C PRO A 334 -1.32 -6.50 20.98
N THR A 335 -0.45 -6.45 21.99
CA THR A 335 0.47 -5.33 22.31
C THR A 335 -0.19 -4.01 22.71
N VAL A 336 -1.52 -3.96 22.77
CA VAL A 336 -2.29 -2.84 23.33
C VAL A 336 -2.76 -3.25 24.73
N GLU A 337 -2.50 -2.41 25.72
CA GLU A 337 -2.99 -2.62 27.08
C GLU A 337 -4.49 -2.31 27.14
N ALA A 338 -5.28 -3.15 27.81
CA ALA A 338 -6.70 -2.90 27.96
C ALA A 338 -6.95 -1.81 29.02
N ASP A 339 -7.74 -0.81 28.66
CA ASP A 339 -8.12 0.25 29.57
C ASP A 339 -9.14 -0.23 30.61
N ASN A 340 -9.10 0.40 31.77
CA ASN A 340 -10.20 0.35 32.73
C ASN A 340 -11.11 1.57 32.49
N LEU A 341 -12.15 1.37 31.69
CA LEU A 341 -13.15 2.41 31.39
C LEU A 341 -14.37 2.28 32.30
N THR A 342 -14.86 3.42 32.79
CA THR A 342 -16.13 3.50 33.52
C THR A 342 -17.31 3.36 32.55
N LEU A 343 -18.47 2.92 33.05
CA LEU A 343 -19.69 2.84 32.25
C LEU A 343 -20.07 4.19 31.62
N ALA A 344 -19.75 5.30 32.29
CA ALA A 344 -19.99 6.64 31.77
C ALA A 344 -19.10 6.94 30.53
N GLU A 345 -17.80 6.66 30.60
CA GLU A 345 -16.87 6.81 29.47
C GLU A 345 -17.26 5.89 28.30
N VAL A 346 -17.65 4.65 28.61
CA VAL A 346 -18.12 3.68 27.61
C VAL A 346 -19.37 4.19 26.88
N ASN A 347 -20.36 4.71 27.61
CA ASN A 347 -21.58 5.23 26.98
C ASN A 347 -21.31 6.47 26.11
N LYS A 348 -20.32 7.30 26.49
CA LYS A 348 -19.83 8.41 25.67
C LYS A 348 -19.21 7.93 24.37
N CYS A 349 -18.31 6.94 24.43
CA CYS A 349 -17.69 6.34 23.24
C CYS A 349 -18.73 5.73 22.30
N ARG A 350 -19.66 4.93 22.84
CA ARG A 350 -20.76 4.30 22.09
C ARG A 350 -21.60 5.32 21.34
N ARG A 351 -21.93 6.44 21.99
CA ARG A 351 -22.74 7.51 21.37
C ARG A 351 -22.07 8.13 20.15
N LEU A 352 -20.74 8.22 20.13
CA LEU A 352 -19.96 8.76 19.02
C LEU A 352 -19.60 7.70 17.96
N GLY A 353 -19.74 6.42 18.28
CA GLY A 353 -19.26 5.31 17.44
C GLY A 353 -17.75 5.06 17.57
N LEU A 354 -17.13 5.51 18.66
CA LEU A 354 -15.74 5.21 18.98
C LEU A 354 -15.60 3.80 19.53
N ASN A 355 -14.59 3.08 19.05
CA ASN A 355 -14.18 1.80 19.62
C ASN A 355 -13.29 2.04 20.84
N PHE A 356 -13.20 1.03 21.69
CA PHE A 356 -12.31 1.01 22.86
C PHE A 356 -11.98 -0.44 23.22
N TYR A 357 -10.84 -0.63 23.87
CA TYR A 357 -10.37 -1.94 24.33
C TYR A 357 -10.37 -1.96 25.85
N THR A 358 -11.30 -2.72 26.44
CA THR A 358 -11.52 -2.72 27.90
C THR A 358 -11.81 -4.13 28.41
N TYR A 359 -11.68 -4.31 29.72
CA TYR A 359 -12.11 -5.53 30.40
C TYR A 359 -13.64 -5.60 30.53
N PHE A 360 -14.18 -6.76 30.20
CA PHE A 360 -15.52 -7.19 30.56
C PHE A 360 -15.36 -8.37 31.51
N ASP A 361 -15.53 -8.09 32.80
CA ASP A 361 -15.10 -8.99 33.87
C ASP A 361 -13.60 -9.31 33.75
N GLU A 362 -13.19 -10.56 33.54
CA GLU A 362 -11.78 -10.94 33.42
C GLU A 362 -11.25 -10.91 31.97
N VAL A 363 -12.11 -10.66 30.98
CA VAL A 363 -11.74 -10.78 29.55
C VAL A 363 -11.65 -9.41 28.89
N ALA A 364 -10.46 -9.09 28.36
CA ALA A 364 -10.25 -7.89 27.56
C ALA A 364 -10.75 -8.08 26.12
N MET A 365 -11.51 -7.12 25.61
CA MET A 365 -12.01 -7.16 24.24
C MET A 365 -12.30 -5.78 23.65
N VAL A 366 -12.29 -5.73 22.32
CA VAL A 366 -12.76 -4.58 21.55
C VAL A 366 -14.28 -4.52 21.62
N ALA A 367 -14.80 -3.36 21.95
CA ALA A 367 -16.19 -2.95 21.74
C ALA A 367 -16.19 -1.65 20.90
N GLU A 368 -17.12 -1.35 20.01
CA GLU A 368 -18.33 -2.05 19.54
C GLU A 368 -18.15 -2.63 18.12
N GLY A 369 -16.99 -2.42 17.48
CA GLY A 369 -16.75 -2.79 16.08
C GLY A 369 -17.37 -1.83 15.07
N THR A 370 -17.47 -0.54 15.42
CA THR A 370 -18.18 0.48 14.63
C THR A 370 -17.25 1.49 13.99
N VAL A 371 -17.75 2.20 12.99
CA VAL A 371 -17.18 3.47 12.53
C VAL A 371 -17.82 4.64 13.27
N ILE A 372 -17.27 5.84 13.11
CA ILE A 372 -17.90 7.06 13.63
C ILE A 372 -19.34 7.15 13.12
N GLY A 373 -20.28 7.46 14.02
CA GLY A 373 -21.71 7.42 13.75
C GLY A 373 -22.40 6.08 14.01
N GLY A 374 -21.66 5.03 14.36
CA GLY A 374 -22.21 3.78 14.90
C GLY A 374 -22.61 2.72 13.87
N ARG A 375 -22.35 2.93 12.57
CA ARG A 375 -22.45 1.86 11.58
C ARG A 375 -21.39 0.80 11.85
N PHE A 376 -21.63 -0.44 11.46
CA PHE A 376 -20.67 -1.51 11.68
C PHE A 376 -19.53 -1.46 10.64
N PHE A 377 -18.31 -1.64 11.12
CA PHE A 377 -17.11 -1.59 10.29
C PHE A 377 -17.09 -2.69 9.23
N ASP A 378 -17.49 -3.90 9.61
CA ASP A 378 -17.52 -5.07 8.73
C ASP A 378 -18.53 -4.91 7.60
N GLU A 379 -19.67 -4.25 7.83
CA GLU A 379 -20.63 -3.94 6.76
C GLU A 379 -20.01 -3.06 5.68
N ILE A 380 -19.25 -2.02 6.07
CA ILE A 380 -18.57 -1.12 5.12
C ILE A 380 -17.51 -1.88 4.34
N HIS A 381 -16.68 -2.67 5.03
CA HIS A 381 -15.63 -3.46 4.41
C HIS A 381 -16.18 -4.50 3.42
N ILE A 382 -17.24 -5.21 3.80
CA ILE A 382 -17.92 -6.20 2.94
C ILE A 382 -18.54 -5.53 1.71
N LEU A 383 -19.22 -4.39 1.88
CA LEU A 383 -19.88 -3.70 0.77
C LEU A 383 -18.86 -3.09 -0.21
N ASP A 384 -17.76 -2.52 0.29
CA ASP A 384 -16.68 -2.01 -0.57
C ASP A 384 -16.03 -3.15 -1.37
N TRP A 385 -15.80 -4.33 -0.74
CA TRP A 385 -15.35 -5.53 -1.44
C TRP A 385 -16.34 -5.97 -2.52
N PHE A 386 -17.64 -6.02 -2.18
CA PHE A 386 -18.68 -6.47 -3.09
C PHE A 386 -18.75 -5.58 -4.34
N VAL A 387 -18.64 -4.26 -4.17
CA VAL A 387 -18.62 -3.29 -5.28
C VAL A 387 -17.42 -3.52 -6.21
N ASP A 388 -16.19 -3.70 -5.68
CA ASP A 388 -15.00 -4.00 -6.51
C ASP A 388 -15.13 -5.35 -7.22
N ALA A 389 -15.60 -6.38 -6.50
CA ALA A 389 -15.76 -7.72 -7.03
C ALA A 389 -16.80 -7.77 -8.16
N VAL A 390 -17.97 -7.13 -7.99
CA VAL A 390 -19.00 -7.03 -9.04
C VAL A 390 -18.45 -6.25 -10.24
N GLN A 391 -17.81 -5.10 -10.02
CA GLN A 391 -17.27 -4.29 -11.10
C GLN A 391 -16.27 -5.07 -11.96
N LYS A 392 -15.34 -5.80 -11.32
CA LYS A 392 -14.35 -6.61 -12.03
C LYS A 392 -14.94 -7.81 -12.71
N GLU A 393 -15.95 -8.42 -12.10
CA GLU A 393 -16.61 -9.60 -12.66
C GLU A 393 -17.41 -9.26 -13.92
N VAL A 394 -18.21 -8.20 -13.85
CA VAL A 394 -18.97 -7.69 -14.99
C VAL A 394 -18.03 -7.24 -16.10
N PHE A 395 -16.94 -6.53 -15.76
CA PHE A 395 -15.91 -6.15 -16.72
C PHE A 395 -15.25 -7.36 -17.37
N ALA A 396 -14.84 -8.37 -16.58
CA ALA A 396 -14.24 -9.59 -17.11
C ALA A 396 -15.18 -10.34 -18.05
N THR A 397 -16.48 -10.36 -17.73
CA THR A 397 -17.52 -10.97 -18.57
C THR A 397 -17.65 -10.26 -19.91
N LEU A 398 -17.62 -8.92 -19.93
CA LEU A 398 -17.63 -8.12 -21.16
C LEU A 398 -16.34 -8.32 -21.96
N TYR A 399 -15.18 -8.23 -21.30
CA TYR A 399 -13.86 -8.23 -21.92
C TYR A 399 -13.46 -9.59 -22.49
N ARG A 400 -13.85 -10.69 -21.84
CA ARG A 400 -13.52 -12.06 -22.27
C ARG A 400 -14.50 -12.63 -23.29
N SER A 401 -15.58 -11.93 -23.62
CA SER A 401 -16.53 -12.38 -24.64
C SER A 401 -15.83 -12.38 -26.01
N PRO A 402 -15.65 -13.55 -26.66
CA PRO A 402 -14.91 -13.62 -27.93
C PRO A 402 -15.63 -12.99 -29.13
N THR A 403 -16.92 -12.68 -28.99
CA THR A 403 -17.73 -12.08 -30.06
C THR A 403 -18.31 -10.74 -29.62
N LYS A 404 -19.48 -10.76 -29.00
CA LYS A 404 -20.14 -9.62 -28.36
C LYS A 404 -21.16 -10.17 -27.37
N ILE A 405 -21.44 -9.42 -26.31
CA ILE A 405 -22.66 -9.62 -25.53
C ILE A 405 -23.73 -8.74 -26.20
N PRO A 406 -24.72 -9.33 -26.90
CA PRO A 406 -25.71 -8.56 -27.64
C PRO A 406 -26.62 -7.80 -26.67
N LEU A 407 -26.92 -6.53 -26.95
CA LEU A 407 -27.90 -5.74 -26.20
C LEU A 407 -29.31 -6.23 -26.54
N THR A 408 -29.68 -7.37 -25.94
CA THR A 408 -30.93 -8.10 -26.13
C THR A 408 -31.27 -8.80 -24.82
N ASP A 409 -32.52 -9.23 -24.67
CA ASP A 409 -32.96 -9.98 -23.49
C ASP A 409 -32.28 -11.37 -23.36
N PHE A 410 -31.50 -11.81 -24.36
CA PHE A 410 -30.60 -12.97 -24.27
C PHE A 410 -29.18 -12.63 -23.81
N GLY A 411 -28.74 -11.38 -23.99
CA GLY A 411 -27.41 -10.93 -23.56
C GLY A 411 -27.39 -10.39 -22.13
N THR A 412 -28.45 -9.68 -21.71
CA THR A 412 -28.59 -9.14 -20.35
C THR A 412 -28.47 -10.21 -19.25
N PRO A 413 -29.04 -11.42 -19.39
CA PRO A 413 -28.85 -12.50 -18.42
C PRO A 413 -27.39 -12.91 -18.20
N ARG A 414 -26.48 -12.70 -19.16
CA ARG A 414 -25.04 -12.97 -18.97
C ARG A 414 -24.41 -12.01 -17.97
N LEU A 415 -24.85 -10.75 -17.96
CA LEU A 415 -24.39 -9.75 -16.99
C LEU A 415 -25.02 -9.99 -15.62
N ILE A 416 -26.30 -10.37 -15.56
CA ILE A 416 -26.95 -10.81 -14.32
C ILE A 416 -26.19 -12.00 -13.71
N ALA A 417 -25.88 -13.02 -14.49
CA ALA A 417 -25.14 -14.20 -14.02
C ALA A 417 -23.74 -13.85 -13.48
N ALA A 418 -23.09 -12.81 -14.02
CA ALA A 418 -21.82 -12.30 -13.52
C ALA A 418 -21.97 -11.69 -12.11
N VAL A 419 -23.00 -10.87 -11.89
CA VAL A 419 -23.31 -10.30 -10.57
C VAL A 419 -23.68 -11.41 -9.58
N GLU A 420 -24.57 -12.32 -9.96
CA GLU A 420 -24.98 -13.45 -9.12
C GLU A 420 -23.80 -14.33 -8.70
N ARG A 421 -22.77 -14.48 -9.56
CA ARG A 421 -21.56 -15.22 -9.21
C ARG A 421 -20.87 -14.61 -7.98
N VAL A 422 -20.75 -13.30 -7.95
CA VAL A 422 -20.17 -12.58 -6.80
C VAL A 422 -21.10 -12.67 -5.59
N CYS A 423 -22.41 -12.61 -5.77
CA CYS A 423 -23.36 -12.81 -4.67
C CYS A 423 -23.23 -14.21 -4.03
N ARG A 424 -23.04 -15.26 -4.85
CA ARG A 424 -22.79 -16.62 -4.35
C ARG A 424 -21.45 -16.73 -3.63
N GLU A 425 -20.42 -15.98 -4.06
CA GLU A 425 -19.17 -15.88 -3.30
C GLU A 425 -19.39 -15.19 -1.94
N GLY A 426 -20.21 -14.14 -1.88
CA GLY A 426 -20.61 -13.48 -0.63
C GLY A 426 -21.39 -14.42 0.31
N ARG A 427 -22.20 -15.34 -0.23
CA ARG A 427 -22.82 -16.39 0.58
C ARG A 427 -21.80 -17.40 1.11
N ARG A 428 -20.85 -17.79 0.27
CA ARG A 428 -19.79 -18.75 0.63
C ARG A 428 -18.86 -18.21 1.72
N ASN A 429 -18.47 -16.94 1.63
CA ASN A 429 -17.54 -16.33 2.58
C ASN A 429 -18.21 -15.81 3.86
N GLY A 430 -19.54 -15.91 3.97
CA GLY A 430 -20.32 -15.49 5.15
C GLY A 430 -20.74 -14.02 5.15
N ALA A 431 -20.46 -13.26 4.09
CA ALA A 431 -20.90 -11.87 3.95
C ALA A 431 -22.43 -11.74 3.84
N PHE A 432 -23.09 -12.67 3.15
CA PHE A 432 -24.53 -12.64 2.91
C PHE A 432 -25.23 -13.82 3.60
N ALA A 433 -26.50 -13.64 3.95
CA ALA A 433 -27.35 -14.67 4.58
C ALA A 433 -28.78 -14.63 4.05
N PRO A 434 -29.53 -15.75 4.08
CA PRO A 434 -30.94 -15.75 3.74
C PRO A 434 -31.72 -14.88 4.73
N GLY A 435 -32.82 -14.29 4.29
CA GLY A 435 -33.65 -13.48 5.17
C GLY A 435 -34.68 -12.64 4.44
N VAL A 436 -35.48 -11.93 5.23
CA VAL A 436 -36.56 -11.07 4.72
C VAL A 436 -35.99 -9.76 4.17
N TRP A 437 -36.44 -9.38 2.98
CA TRP A 437 -36.20 -8.07 2.38
C TRP A 437 -37.11 -7.02 3.00
N ASN A 438 -36.52 -5.95 3.56
CA ASN A 438 -37.25 -4.85 4.19
C ASN A 438 -37.06 -3.51 3.45
N GLY A 439 -36.36 -3.52 2.32
CA GLY A 439 -36.13 -2.31 1.52
C GLY A 439 -37.23 -2.07 0.50
N ASP A 440 -37.03 -1.05 -0.32
CA ASP A 440 -38.00 -0.68 -1.36
C ASP A 440 -38.17 -1.80 -2.40
N PRO A 441 -39.38 -1.97 -2.96
CA PRO A 441 -39.65 -2.97 -3.99
C PRO A 441 -38.99 -2.59 -5.33
N PHE A 442 -38.53 -3.59 -6.08
CA PHE A 442 -38.06 -3.42 -7.47
C PHE A 442 -38.09 -4.74 -8.25
N GLY A 443 -38.28 -4.67 -9.58
CA GLY A 443 -38.53 -5.85 -10.39
C GLY A 443 -39.74 -6.62 -9.88
N THR A 444 -39.56 -7.89 -9.50
CA THR A 444 -40.60 -8.71 -8.85
C THR A 444 -40.45 -8.81 -7.33
N LEU A 445 -39.45 -8.15 -6.74
CA LEU A 445 -39.18 -8.20 -5.30
C LEU A 445 -40.03 -7.17 -4.56
N ALA A 446 -40.76 -7.61 -3.55
CA ALA A 446 -41.54 -6.78 -2.64
C ALA A 446 -40.96 -6.78 -1.22
N ALA A 447 -41.26 -5.74 -0.44
CA ALA A 447 -40.96 -5.73 0.99
C ALA A 447 -41.73 -6.86 1.70
N GLY A 448 -41.04 -7.64 2.52
CA GLY A 448 -41.57 -8.84 3.17
C GLY A 448 -41.21 -10.15 2.45
N ASP A 449 -40.71 -10.10 1.22
CA ASP A 449 -40.27 -11.30 0.50
C ASP A 449 -39.03 -11.92 1.14
N TYR A 450 -38.98 -13.25 1.14
CA TYR A 450 -37.85 -13.99 1.66
C TYR A 450 -36.81 -14.26 0.57
N LEU A 451 -35.57 -13.85 0.81
CA LEU A 451 -34.42 -14.10 -0.07
C LEU A 451 -33.74 -15.41 0.33
N ASP A 452 -34.14 -16.54 -0.25
CA ASP A 452 -33.57 -17.87 0.09
C ASP A 452 -32.05 -17.93 -0.12
N ASN A 453 -31.57 -17.31 -1.20
CA ASN A 453 -30.16 -17.24 -1.52
C ASN A 453 -29.45 -16.05 -0.83
N GLY A 454 -30.18 -15.21 -0.08
CA GLY A 454 -29.66 -13.98 0.53
C GLY A 454 -29.43 -12.83 -0.45
N PHE A 455 -29.83 -12.97 -1.72
CA PHE A 455 -29.74 -11.92 -2.73
C PHE A 455 -30.81 -12.09 -3.82
N TYR A 456 -31.08 -11.00 -4.55
CA TYR A 456 -31.93 -10.96 -5.74
C TYR A 456 -31.32 -9.98 -6.76
N VAL A 457 -31.08 -10.43 -7.99
CA VAL A 457 -30.50 -9.62 -9.08
C VAL A 457 -31.53 -9.48 -10.18
N TRP A 458 -31.76 -8.27 -10.64
CA TRP A 458 -32.76 -7.98 -11.66
C TRP A 458 -32.27 -6.91 -12.63
N CYS A 459 -32.74 -6.98 -13.86
CA CYS A 459 -32.51 -5.99 -14.90
C CYS A 459 -33.77 -5.90 -15.76
N ASP A 460 -34.15 -4.70 -16.18
CA ASP A 460 -35.32 -4.50 -17.04
C ASP A 460 -35.08 -5.03 -18.47
N THR A 461 -36.17 -5.22 -19.22
CA THR A 461 -36.06 -5.56 -20.65
C THR A 461 -35.37 -4.43 -21.41
N VAL A 462 -34.58 -4.82 -22.41
CA VAL A 462 -33.97 -3.87 -23.34
C VAL A 462 -35.05 -3.02 -24.03
N ASP A 463 -36.28 -3.52 -24.17
CA ASP A 463 -37.44 -2.83 -24.77
C ASP A 463 -37.83 -1.53 -24.09
N ASN A 464 -37.53 -1.38 -22.80
CA ASN A 464 -37.80 -0.14 -22.07
C ASN A 464 -36.65 0.89 -22.16
N LEU A 465 -35.53 0.57 -22.82
CA LEU A 465 -34.44 1.53 -23.02
C LEU A 465 -34.83 2.67 -23.96
N SER A 466 -34.40 3.87 -23.62
CA SER A 466 -34.52 5.03 -24.50
C SER A 466 -33.74 4.82 -25.81
N THR A 467 -34.18 5.47 -26.89
CA THR A 467 -33.45 5.44 -28.19
C THR A 467 -32.01 5.93 -28.02
N SER A 468 -31.79 6.95 -27.19
CA SER A 468 -30.46 7.51 -26.86
C SER A 468 -29.54 6.47 -26.20
N ASP A 469 -30.04 5.69 -25.23
CA ASP A 469 -29.22 4.69 -24.54
C ASP A 469 -28.94 3.46 -25.42
N ARG A 470 -29.89 3.10 -26.28
CA ARG A 470 -29.69 2.07 -27.31
C ARG A 470 -28.64 2.48 -28.34
N GLU A 471 -28.66 3.72 -28.80
CA GLU A 471 -27.65 4.28 -29.71
C GLU A 471 -26.26 4.33 -29.06
N LYS A 472 -26.19 4.66 -27.77
CA LYS A 472 -24.95 4.61 -26.95
C LYS A 472 -24.56 3.19 -26.54
N ARG A 473 -25.36 2.18 -26.87
CA ARG A 473 -25.14 0.75 -26.57
C ARG A 473 -24.99 0.47 -25.06
N GLN A 474 -25.76 1.18 -24.24
CA GLN A 474 -25.78 0.98 -22.79
C GLN A 474 -26.80 -0.10 -22.42
N ALA A 475 -26.39 -1.04 -21.56
CA ALA A 475 -27.29 -2.03 -21.00
C ALA A 475 -28.27 -1.37 -20.01
N PRO A 476 -29.49 -1.91 -19.82
CA PRO A 476 -30.36 -1.44 -18.76
C PRO A 476 -29.66 -1.59 -17.39
N PRO A 477 -29.97 -0.72 -16.42
CA PRO A 477 -29.39 -0.82 -15.09
C PRO A 477 -29.66 -2.19 -14.46
N ILE A 478 -28.63 -2.78 -13.86
CA ILE A 478 -28.77 -4.01 -13.06
C ILE A 478 -28.97 -3.56 -11.61
N GLN A 479 -30.10 -3.96 -11.02
CA GLN A 479 -30.43 -3.74 -9.62
C GLN A 479 -30.16 -5.01 -8.84
N THR A 480 -29.63 -4.87 -7.62
CA THR A 480 -29.28 -6.03 -6.78
C THR A 480 -29.62 -5.75 -5.33
N ALA A 481 -30.45 -6.63 -4.75
CA ALA A 481 -30.69 -6.69 -3.32
C ALA A 481 -29.76 -7.74 -2.72
N VAL A 482 -29.11 -7.40 -1.61
CA VAL A 482 -28.32 -8.33 -0.80
C VAL A 482 -28.74 -8.21 0.66
N LYS A 483 -28.76 -9.35 1.36
CA LYS A 483 -28.99 -9.42 2.79
C LYS A 483 -27.68 -9.77 3.48
N LEU A 484 -27.13 -8.84 4.26
CA LEU A 484 -25.89 -9.05 5.01
C LEU A 484 -26.10 -10.09 6.13
N GLY A 485 -25.10 -10.96 6.30
CA GLY A 485 -25.08 -12.00 7.33
C GLY A 485 -24.62 -11.49 8.69
N GLY A 486 -25.29 -10.45 9.21
CA GLY A 486 -24.88 -9.70 10.40
C GLY A 486 -24.52 -10.56 11.63
N ALA A 487 -23.73 -10.00 12.54
CA ALA A 487 -23.23 -10.69 13.72
C ALA A 487 -24.09 -10.43 14.97
N VAL A 488 -24.23 -11.45 15.83
CA VAL A 488 -24.89 -11.30 17.14
C VAL A 488 -23.91 -10.63 18.12
N HIS A 489 -24.28 -9.45 18.62
CA HIS A 489 -23.45 -8.62 19.51
C HIS A 489 -23.93 -8.55 20.96
N GLY A 490 -25.04 -9.22 21.28
CA GLY A 490 -25.66 -9.28 22.61
C GLY A 490 -26.93 -10.15 22.59
N VAL A 491 -27.38 -10.58 23.76
CA VAL A 491 -28.60 -11.39 23.93
C VAL A 491 -29.27 -11.06 25.26
N ASP A 492 -30.59 -10.92 25.25
CA ASP A 492 -31.40 -10.88 26.47
C ASP A 492 -31.98 -12.27 26.72
N VAL A 493 -31.73 -12.84 27.90
CA VAL A 493 -32.23 -14.16 28.31
C VAL A 493 -33.25 -13.98 29.43
N ILE A 494 -34.51 -14.27 29.14
CA ILE A 494 -35.62 -14.20 30.10
C ILE A 494 -35.84 -15.59 30.71
N ILE A 495 -35.65 -15.72 32.02
CA ILE A 495 -35.91 -16.95 32.77
C ILE A 495 -37.27 -16.82 33.47
N ASN A 496 -38.23 -17.62 33.03
CA ASN A 496 -39.52 -17.78 33.71
C ASN A 496 -39.41 -18.97 34.67
N PHE A 497 -39.89 -18.81 35.90
CA PHE A 497 -39.94 -19.89 36.88
C PHE A 497 -41.36 -20.07 37.40
N ASP A 498 -41.69 -21.30 37.77
CA ASP A 498 -42.92 -21.68 38.49
C ASP A 498 -42.51 -22.47 39.74
N ARG A 499 -43.37 -22.54 40.75
CA ARG A 499 -43.05 -23.13 42.07
C ARG A 499 -43.32 -24.62 42.16
#